data_AF-A0A2W6CE76-F1
#
_entry.id   AF-A0A2W6CE76-F1
#
_cell.length_a   1.000
_cell.length_b   1.000
_cell.length_c   1.000
_cell.angle_alpha   90.00
_cell.angle_beta   90.00
_cell.angle_gamma   90.00
#
_symmetry.space_group_name_H-M   'P 1'
#
loop_
_entity.id
_entity.type
_entity.pdbx_description
1 polymer ?
#
loop_
_entity_poly.entity_id
_entity_poly.type
_entity_poly.pdbx_seq_one_letter_code
_entity_poly.pdbx_strand_id
1 'polypeptide(L)'
;MVSVARSVHVPAPREPDNGAASWAEVPPPRERGFTWRFMSANNRSLAKSARTSPDLESCMATIRALQDGLGETIGEISRNGCGQWIWRIRLGDEVIATATRSYPREIRARMTCDAFVKLVAETVGSAPVQVMYR
;
A
#
# COMPACT_ATOMS: atom_id res chain seq x y z
N MET A 1 -66.54 -23.57 -2.60
CA MET A 1 -65.78 -23.61 -3.86
C MET A 1 -64.50 -22.81 -3.67
N VAL A 2 -63.39 -23.53 -3.82
CA VAL A 2 -61.99 -23.18 -4.14
C VAL A 2 -61.64 -21.69 -4.26
N SER A 3 -60.59 -21.22 -3.54
CA SER A 3 -59.34 -20.70 -4.17
C SER A 3 -58.34 -20.11 -3.17
N VAL A 4 -57.20 -20.78 -3.00
CA VAL A 4 -55.83 -20.43 -3.49
C VAL A 4 -55.08 -19.51 -2.53
N ALA A 5 -54.31 -20.13 -1.64
CA ALA A 5 -53.22 -19.47 -0.93
C ALA A 5 -52.08 -19.17 -1.92
N ARG A 6 -51.74 -17.89 -2.08
CA ARG A 6 -50.53 -17.46 -2.81
C ARG A 6 -49.32 -17.68 -1.90
N SER A 7 -48.51 -18.70 -2.18
CA SER A 7 -47.18 -18.85 -1.58
C SER A 7 -46.27 -17.75 -2.11
N VAL A 8 -45.85 -16.83 -1.23
CA VAL A 8 -44.80 -15.87 -1.52
C VAL A 8 -43.47 -16.62 -1.56
N HIS A 9 -42.91 -16.80 -2.75
CA HIS A 9 -41.55 -17.31 -2.90
C HIS A 9 -40.58 -16.21 -2.43
N VAL A 10 -40.04 -16.37 -1.22
CA VAL A 10 -38.94 -15.54 -0.72
C VAL A 10 -37.66 -16.03 -1.40
N PRO A 11 -36.98 -15.23 -2.24
CA PRO A 11 -35.68 -15.62 -2.75
C PRO A 11 -34.69 -15.71 -1.59
N ALA A 12 -33.96 -16.83 -1.52
CA ALA A 12 -32.94 -17.07 -0.52
C ALA A 12 -31.87 -15.95 -0.51
N PRO A 13 -31.21 -15.69 0.62
CA PRO A 13 -30.15 -14.70 0.70
C PRO A 13 -29.05 -15.12 -0.29
N ARG A 14 -28.72 -14.24 -1.23
CA ARG A 14 -27.51 -14.38 -2.06
C ARG A 14 -26.30 -14.51 -1.14
N GLU A 15 -25.68 -15.69 -1.13
CA GLU A 15 -24.35 -15.84 -0.55
C GLU A 15 -23.41 -14.82 -1.23
N PRO A 16 -22.62 -14.04 -0.48
CA PRO A 16 -21.68 -13.14 -1.09
C PRO A 16 -20.63 -13.97 -1.84
N ASP A 17 -20.52 -13.69 -3.14
CA ASP A 17 -19.49 -14.18 -4.03
C ASP A 17 -18.10 -13.98 -3.40
N ASN A 18 -17.45 -15.08 -3.02
CA ASN A 18 -16.10 -15.13 -2.45
C ASN A 18 -15.01 -14.92 -3.52
N GLY A 19 -15.24 -14.00 -4.47
CA GLY A 19 -14.44 -13.84 -5.70
C GLY A 19 -13.63 -12.54 -5.80
N ALA A 20 -13.65 -11.68 -4.79
CA ALA A 20 -12.76 -10.53 -4.73
C ALA A 20 -12.33 -10.32 -3.28
N ALA A 21 -11.18 -10.88 -2.91
CA ALA A 21 -10.49 -10.48 -1.70
C ALA A 21 -10.27 -8.96 -1.77
N SER A 22 -11.17 -8.22 -1.13
CA SER A 22 -10.99 -6.82 -0.83
C SER A 22 -9.74 -6.77 0.06
N TRP A 23 -8.63 -6.28 -0.50
CA TRP A 23 -7.38 -6.00 0.23
C TRP A 23 -7.53 -4.89 1.27
N ALA A 24 -8.73 -4.71 1.84
CA ALA A 24 -8.87 -4.27 3.21
C ALA A 24 -8.30 -5.35 4.15
N GLU A 25 -7.02 -5.69 3.98
CA GLU A 25 -6.25 -6.27 5.08
C GLU A 25 -6.45 -5.32 6.25
N VAL A 26 -7.08 -5.85 7.30
CA VAL A 26 -7.07 -5.21 8.61
C VAL A 26 -5.61 -4.88 8.86
N PRO A 27 -5.24 -3.58 9.01
CA PRO A 27 -3.86 -3.25 9.24
C PRO A 27 -3.43 -4.03 10.49
N PRO A 28 -2.28 -4.74 10.45
CA PRO A 28 -1.80 -5.45 11.61
C PRO A 28 -1.76 -4.48 12.81
N PRO A 29 -1.81 -5.00 14.05
CA PRO A 29 -1.64 -4.18 15.24
C PRO A 29 -0.50 -3.20 15.04
N ARG A 30 -0.58 -2.01 15.64
CA ARG A 30 0.55 -1.07 15.62
C ARG A 30 1.70 -1.72 16.38
N GLU A 31 2.50 -2.51 15.66
CA GLU A 31 3.73 -3.08 16.14
C GLU A 31 4.63 -1.91 16.47
N ARG A 32 5.10 -1.89 17.72
CA ARG A 32 6.07 -0.90 18.15
C ARG A 32 7.36 -1.16 17.42
N GLY A 33 7.97 -0.10 16.89
CA GLY A 33 9.21 -0.25 16.15
C GLY A 33 9.47 0.90 15.18
N PHE A 34 10.44 0.68 14.32
CA PHE A 34 10.96 1.68 13.41
C PHE A 34 10.30 1.59 12.04
N THR A 35 9.93 2.75 11.51
CA THR A 35 9.40 2.90 10.15
C THR A 35 10.11 4.05 9.49
N TRP A 36 10.38 3.94 8.19
CA TRP A 36 10.89 5.06 7.41
C TRP A 36 9.82 5.69 6.53
N ARG A 37 10.05 6.94 6.12
CA ARG A 37 9.28 7.68 5.11
C ARG A 37 10.22 8.42 4.17
N PHE A 38 9.88 8.41 2.89
CA PHE A 38 10.54 9.27 1.90
C PHE A 38 9.78 10.57 1.74
N MET A 39 10.51 11.68 1.75
CA MET A 39 9.97 13.03 1.64
C MET A 39 10.27 13.60 0.25
N SER A 40 9.27 14.19 -0.41
CA SER A 40 9.51 14.97 -1.62
C SER A 40 10.26 16.27 -1.30
N ALA A 41 10.74 16.94 -2.35
CA ALA A 41 11.40 18.25 -2.25
C ALA A 41 10.57 19.34 -1.53
N ASN A 42 9.23 19.22 -1.48
CA ASN A 42 8.34 20.11 -0.72
C ASN A 42 8.00 19.60 0.69
N ASN A 43 8.82 18.71 1.24
CA ASN A 43 8.68 18.13 2.58
C ASN A 43 7.34 17.41 2.81
N ARG A 44 6.78 16.79 1.76
CA ARG A 44 5.59 15.93 1.88
C ARG A 44 6.01 14.47 1.85
N SER A 45 5.46 13.65 2.74
CA SER A 45 5.71 12.21 2.64
C SER A 45 5.12 11.69 1.32
N LEU A 46 5.96 10.99 0.55
CA LEU A 46 5.57 10.28 -0.67
C LEU A 46 5.28 8.83 -0.33
N ALA A 47 6.27 8.17 0.25
CA ALA A 47 6.25 6.76 0.59
C ALA A 47 6.51 6.53 2.07
N LYS A 48 6.10 5.36 2.55
CA LYS A 48 6.52 4.81 3.83
C LYS A 48 6.90 3.35 3.65
N SER A 49 7.72 2.86 4.58
CA SER A 49 7.89 1.41 4.82
C SER A 49 6.54 0.70 4.87
N ALA A 50 6.49 -0.45 4.20
CA ALA A 50 5.30 -1.30 4.20
C ALA A 50 5.10 -2.00 5.55
N ARG A 51 6.20 -2.37 6.21
CA ARG A 51 6.24 -3.05 7.51
C ARG A 51 6.95 -2.20 8.56
N THR A 52 6.68 -2.49 9.82
CA THR A 52 7.47 -1.95 10.94
C THR A 52 8.66 -2.85 11.19
N SER A 53 9.85 -2.27 11.34
CA SER A 53 11.07 -2.98 11.71
C SER A 53 11.23 -3.00 13.23
N PRO A 54 11.74 -4.08 13.83
CA PRO A 54 11.90 -4.19 15.29
C PRO A 54 12.94 -3.21 15.85
N ASP A 55 13.96 -2.87 15.07
CA ASP A 55 15.07 -2.01 15.46
C ASP A 55 15.51 -1.08 14.31
N LEU A 56 16.39 -0.13 14.64
CA LEU A 56 16.90 0.87 13.71
C LEU A 56 17.74 0.25 12.59
N GLU A 57 18.54 -0.76 12.87
CA GLU A 57 19.41 -1.41 11.89
C GLU A 57 18.57 -2.14 10.85
N SER A 58 17.57 -2.92 11.28
CA SER A 58 16.56 -3.55 10.43
C SER A 58 15.83 -2.52 9.57
N CYS A 59 15.45 -1.36 10.14
CA CYS A 59 14.83 -0.28 9.39
C CYS A 59 15.75 0.28 8.30
N MET A 60 17.03 0.50 8.62
CA MET A 60 18.03 0.96 7.65
C MET A 60 18.33 -0.09 6.58
N ALA A 61 18.31 -1.37 6.93
CA ALA A 61 18.50 -2.47 5.99
C ALA A 61 17.39 -2.50 4.93
N THR A 62 16.13 -2.23 5.30
CA THR A 62 15.04 -2.14 4.31
C THR A 62 15.19 -0.96 3.34
N ILE A 63 15.78 0.16 3.78
CA ILE A 63 16.09 1.29 2.91
C ILE A 63 17.21 0.91 1.93
N ARG A 64 18.26 0.24 2.41
CA ARG A 64 19.37 -0.24 1.57
C ARG A 64 18.88 -1.26 0.55
N ALA A 65 18.08 -2.25 0.96
CA ALA A 65 17.50 -3.23 0.05
C ALA A 65 16.66 -2.57 -1.07
N LEU A 66 15.89 -1.53 -0.74
CA LEU A 66 15.16 -0.73 -1.72
C LEU A 66 16.10 0.00 -2.71
N GLN A 67 17.20 0.58 -2.22
CA GLN A 67 18.16 1.32 -3.03
C GLN A 67 18.99 0.39 -3.93
N ASP A 68 19.51 -0.70 -3.37
CA ASP A 68 20.34 -1.68 -4.06
C ASP A 68 19.51 -2.47 -5.09
N GLY A 69 18.27 -2.81 -4.74
CA GLY A 69 17.34 -3.57 -5.58
C GLY A 69 16.49 -2.70 -6.52
N LEU A 70 16.75 -1.39 -6.64
CA LEU A 70 15.84 -0.47 -7.32
C LEU A 70 15.50 -0.90 -8.76
N GLY A 71 16.47 -1.45 -9.50
CA GLY A 71 16.28 -1.94 -10.87
C GLY A 71 15.37 -3.16 -10.99
N GLU A 72 15.15 -3.89 -9.89
CA GLU A 72 14.29 -5.08 -9.80
C GLU A 72 12.92 -4.75 -9.19
N THR A 73 12.71 -3.50 -8.77
CA THR A 73 11.45 -3.11 -8.14
C THR A 73 10.30 -3.01 -9.13
N ILE A 74 9.12 -3.43 -8.68
CA ILE A 74 7.88 -3.35 -9.46
C ILE A 74 6.92 -2.39 -8.77
N GLY A 75 6.50 -1.37 -9.51
CA GLY A 75 5.45 -0.43 -9.08
C GLY A 75 4.05 -0.95 -9.39
N GLU A 76 3.30 -1.30 -8.36
CA GLU A 76 1.93 -1.77 -8.48
C GLU A 76 0.95 -0.64 -8.21
N ILE A 77 0.02 -0.41 -9.14
CA ILE A 77 -1.07 0.57 -8.99
C ILE A 77 -2.38 -0.20 -8.84
N SER A 78 -3.13 0.07 -7.79
CA SER A 78 -4.40 -0.63 -7.51
C SER A 78 -5.44 0.30 -6.89
N ARG A 79 -6.72 -0.08 -6.96
CA ARG A 79 -7.79 0.59 -6.20
C ARG A 79 -7.86 0.01 -4.79
N ASN A 80 -8.02 0.88 -3.80
CA ASN A 80 -8.33 0.49 -2.43
C ASN A 80 -9.85 0.26 -2.27
N GLY A 81 -10.27 -0.23 -1.09
CA GLY A 81 -11.67 -0.50 -0.77
C GLY A 81 -12.61 0.72 -0.79
N CYS A 82 -12.05 1.94 -0.89
CA CYS A 82 -12.80 3.20 -1.00
C CYS A 82 -12.87 3.73 -2.44
N GLY A 83 -12.46 2.94 -3.44
CA GLY A 83 -12.44 3.34 -4.85
C GLY A 83 -11.35 4.35 -5.21
N GLN A 84 -10.42 4.63 -4.29
CA GLN A 84 -9.26 5.49 -4.54
C GLN A 84 -8.06 4.67 -4.96
N TRP A 85 -7.18 5.25 -5.75
CA TRP A 85 -5.97 4.63 -6.23
C TRP A 85 -4.85 4.73 -5.20
N ILE A 86 -4.12 3.64 -5.01
CA ILE A 86 -2.91 3.56 -4.20
C ILE A 86 -1.81 2.92 -5.04
N TRP A 87 -0.57 3.09 -4.60
CA TRP A 87 0.56 2.41 -5.19
C TRP A 87 1.42 1.74 -4.12
N ARG A 88 2.11 0.67 -4.52
CA ARG A 88 3.05 -0.09 -3.70
C ARG A 88 4.30 -0.40 -4.52
N ILE A 89 5.44 -0.55 -3.87
CA ILE A 89 6.66 -1.06 -4.49
C ILE A 89 6.93 -2.45 -3.96
N ARG A 90 7.09 -3.39 -4.89
CA ARG A 90 7.54 -4.76 -4.61
C ARG A 90 9.00 -4.93 -4.99
N LEU A 91 9.70 -5.73 -4.21
CA LEU A 91 11.01 -6.29 -4.55
C LEU A 91 10.90 -7.81 -4.36
N GLY A 92 10.95 -8.55 -5.46
CA GLY A 92 10.55 -9.96 -5.47
C GLY A 92 9.11 -10.13 -4.97
N ASP A 93 8.94 -10.97 -3.95
CA ASP A 93 7.61 -11.26 -3.37
C ASP A 93 7.17 -10.32 -2.25
N GLU A 94 8.05 -9.39 -1.83
CA GLU A 94 7.82 -8.52 -0.70
C GLU A 94 7.40 -7.12 -1.13
N VAL A 95 6.35 -6.59 -0.50
CA VAL A 95 6.03 -5.16 -0.57
C VAL A 95 6.94 -4.43 0.40
N ILE A 96 7.81 -3.57 -0.10
CA ILE A 96 8.81 -2.83 0.69
C ILE A 96 8.38 -1.38 0.95
N ALA A 97 7.63 -0.78 0.02
CA ALA A 97 7.15 0.60 0.15
C ALA A 97 5.67 0.71 -0.20
N THR A 98 4.97 1.64 0.46
CA THR A 98 3.56 1.96 0.15
C THR A 98 3.36 3.46 0.08
N ALA A 99 2.39 3.87 -0.75
CA ALA A 99 1.93 5.25 -0.77
C ALA A 99 1.47 5.70 0.62
N THR A 100 1.86 6.89 1.04
CA THR A 100 1.36 7.47 2.31
C THR A 100 -0.08 7.94 2.25
N ARG A 101 -0.62 8.12 1.04
CA ARG A 101 -1.99 8.56 0.78
C ARG A 101 -2.57 7.82 -0.41
N SER A 102 -3.89 7.85 -0.52
CA SER A 102 -4.65 7.43 -1.68
C SER A 102 -4.94 8.62 -2.61
N TYR A 103 -5.30 8.32 -3.86
CA TYR A 103 -5.44 9.29 -4.95
C TYR A 103 -6.78 9.09 -5.66
N PRO A 104 -7.51 10.15 -6.03
CA PRO A 104 -8.76 10.00 -6.78
C PRO A 104 -8.60 9.46 -8.21
N ARG A 105 -7.40 9.58 -8.80
CA ARG A 105 -7.13 9.22 -10.20
C ARG A 105 -5.92 8.30 -10.30
N GLU A 106 -6.00 7.28 -11.16
CA GLU A 106 -4.91 6.32 -11.40
C GLU A 106 -3.63 7.02 -11.82
N ILE A 107 -3.73 7.94 -12.79
CA ILE A 107 -2.58 8.66 -13.31
C ILE A 107 -1.83 9.44 -12.22
N ARG A 108 -2.54 9.97 -11.21
CA ARG A 108 -1.89 10.65 -10.07
C ARG A 108 -1.15 9.68 -9.17
N ALA A 109 -1.68 8.47 -8.95
CA ALA A 109 -0.98 7.42 -8.22
C ALA A 109 0.28 6.99 -8.97
N ARG A 110 0.18 6.72 -10.28
CA ARG A 110 1.31 6.36 -11.15
C ARG A 110 2.41 7.41 -11.17
N MET A 111 2.05 8.67 -11.43
CA MET A 111 3.02 9.78 -11.39
C MET A 111 3.75 9.90 -10.04
N THR A 112 3.05 9.63 -8.93
CA THR A 112 3.68 9.71 -7.61
C THR A 112 4.57 8.49 -7.31
N CYS A 113 4.20 7.31 -7.83
CA CYS A 113 5.04 6.11 -7.81
C CYS A 113 6.34 6.36 -8.60
N ASP A 114 6.25 6.89 -9.81
CA ASP A 114 7.42 7.20 -10.64
C ASP A 114 8.32 8.26 -9.97
N ALA A 115 7.70 9.28 -9.36
CA ALA A 115 8.44 10.29 -8.60
C ALA A 115 9.16 9.70 -7.38
N PHE A 116 8.57 8.69 -6.73
CA PHE A 116 9.23 7.97 -5.64
C PHE A 116 10.44 7.17 -6.15
N VAL A 117 10.30 6.40 -7.23
CA VAL A 117 11.42 5.63 -7.80
C VAL A 117 12.57 6.55 -8.22
N LYS A 118 12.28 7.68 -8.87
CA LYS A 118 13.28 8.69 -9.21
C LYS A 118 13.96 9.26 -7.97
N LEU A 119 13.19 9.60 -6.93
CA LEU A 119 13.73 10.09 -5.68
C LEU A 119 14.69 9.07 -5.05
N VAL A 120 14.33 7.78 -5.01
CA VAL A 120 15.22 6.73 -4.49
C VAL A 120 16.51 6.64 -5.31
N ALA A 121 16.44 6.71 -6.64
CA ALA A 121 17.61 6.69 -7.52
C ALA A 121 18.55 7.89 -7.29
N GLU A 122 17.99 9.07 -7.06
CA GLU A 122 18.73 10.31 -6.82
C GLU A 122 19.27 10.40 -5.38
N THR A 123 18.72 9.59 -4.48
CA THR A 123 19.12 9.57 -3.07
C THR A 123 20.36 8.71 -2.87
N VAL A 124 21.53 9.33 -2.99
CA VAL A 124 22.78 8.79 -2.46
C VAL A 124 22.99 9.39 -1.06
N GLY A 125 22.70 8.61 -0.01
CA GLY A 125 22.86 9.04 1.39
C GLY A 125 21.56 9.35 2.14
N SER A 126 21.65 10.11 3.24
CA SER A 126 20.62 10.17 4.32
C SER A 126 19.43 11.13 4.08
N ALA A 127 19.51 12.06 3.12
CA ALA A 127 18.77 13.32 3.21
C ALA A 127 17.24 13.32 2.98
N PRO A 128 16.62 12.43 2.17
CA PRO A 128 15.16 12.45 2.00
C PRO A 128 14.43 11.36 2.78
N VAL A 129 15.13 10.60 3.63
CA VAL A 129 14.54 9.50 4.40
C VAL A 129 14.46 9.86 5.87
N GLN A 130 13.25 9.90 6.41
CA GLN A 130 13.01 10.08 7.84
C GLN A 130 12.70 8.74 8.48
N VAL A 131 13.53 8.32 9.45
CA VAL A 131 13.26 7.16 10.31
C VAL A 131 12.49 7.61 11.56
N MET A 132 11.46 6.85 11.92
CA MET A 132 10.51 7.17 13.00
C MET A 132 10.24 5.94 13.84
N TYR A 133 10.25 6.08 15.16
CA TYR A 133 9.72 5.07 16.08
C TYR A 133 8.20 5.23 16.24
N ARG A 134 7.44 4.13 16.25
CA ARG A 134 5.97 4.10 16.41
C ARG A 134 5.55 3.24 17.58
#